data_AF-A0A6G0V1K9-F1
#
_entry.id   AF-A0A6G0V1K9-F1
#
_cell.length_a   1.000
_cell.length_b   1.000
_cell.length_c   1.000
_cell.angle_alpha   90.00
_cell.angle_beta   90.00
_cell.angle_gamma   90.00
#
_symmetry.space_group_name_H-M   'P 1'
#
loop_
_entity.id
_entity.type
_entity.pdbx_description
1 polymer ?
#
loop_
_entity_poly.entity_id
_entity_poly.type
_entity_poly.pdbx_seq_one_letter_code
_entity_poly.pdbx_strand_id
1 'polypeptide(L)'
;MALNLREQFSTDKVIANKFLVLPSDDKIQAEYIWIDGSGEFLRSKTRTLNFVPKHPDDLPIWNFDGSSTKQAEGADSDVFLKAVAIYRDPFRLGDHKLVLCETLDNKLQPHRTNYRRRCAQVMDQAKGDHPWFGMEQEYTLLDVDGHPFGWPKNGFPGPQGPYYCGVGSNKVYGRDIVEAHYRACIYAGVNISGTNAEVMPGQWEFQVGPCEGIEMGDQLWIARFLLHRVAEEFGVIATLDPKPIQGDWNGAGCHTNVSTEKMRKPGGYQEIVSAIEKLSKAHAEHIAYYDPTGGKDNERRLTGRHETASISEFSYGVASRCSSVRIPRQTEVDGFGYFEDRRPSSNCDPYCVTEAIIRTCCLDVKKLSRVYTPNDAEKLRKMISDLQTTRIDEHHEEK
;
A
#
# COMPACT_ATOMS: atom_id res chain seq x y z
N MET A 1 -11.98 -31.95 -21.57
CA MET A 1 -12.24 -30.73 -20.78
C MET A 1 -11.08 -29.79 -21.04
N ALA A 2 -11.34 -28.51 -21.33
CA ALA A 2 -10.25 -27.53 -21.32
C ALA A 2 -9.70 -27.45 -19.90
N LEU A 3 -8.38 -27.57 -19.74
CA LEU A 3 -7.71 -27.32 -18.46
C LEU A 3 -8.08 -25.91 -17.99
N ASN A 4 -8.23 -25.69 -16.69
CA ASN A 4 -8.43 -24.33 -16.20
C ASN A 4 -7.19 -23.47 -16.56
N LEU A 5 -7.36 -22.17 -16.74
CA LEU A 5 -6.28 -21.28 -17.21
C LEU A 5 -5.01 -21.39 -16.34
N ARG A 6 -5.15 -21.60 -15.03
CA ARG A 6 -4.03 -21.80 -14.10
C ARG A 6 -3.22 -23.04 -14.44
N GLU A 7 -3.87 -24.17 -14.73
CA GLU A 7 -3.21 -25.41 -15.12
C GLU A 7 -2.47 -25.27 -16.47
N GLN A 8 -3.01 -24.48 -17.39
CA GLN A 8 -2.40 -24.27 -18.72
C GLN A 8 -1.02 -23.60 -18.65
N PHE A 9 -0.81 -22.69 -17.68
CA PHE A 9 0.46 -21.98 -17.50
C PHE A 9 1.31 -22.48 -16.34
N SER A 10 0.83 -23.50 -15.61
CA SER A 10 1.55 -24.03 -14.45
C SER A 10 2.83 -24.77 -14.88
N THR A 11 3.94 -24.45 -14.23
CA THR A 11 5.20 -25.18 -14.35
C THR A 11 5.32 -26.21 -13.24
N ASP A 12 6.08 -27.28 -13.47
CA ASP A 12 6.33 -28.29 -12.46
C ASP A 12 7.25 -27.74 -11.36
N LYS A 13 6.66 -27.47 -10.18
CA LYS A 13 7.35 -26.90 -9.02
C LYS A 13 8.35 -27.88 -8.39
N VAL A 14 8.17 -29.19 -8.56
CA VAL A 14 9.14 -30.19 -8.09
C VAL A 14 10.41 -30.13 -8.95
N ILE A 15 10.25 -30.00 -10.27
CA ILE A 15 11.38 -29.81 -11.19
C ILE A 15 12.09 -28.49 -10.88
N ALA A 16 11.36 -27.39 -10.66
CA ALA A 16 11.97 -26.12 -10.29
C ALA A 16 12.78 -26.22 -8.99
N ASN A 17 12.23 -26.86 -7.96
CA ASN A 17 12.89 -27.02 -6.66
C ASN A 17 14.21 -27.80 -6.75
N LYS A 18 14.32 -28.77 -7.68
CA LYS A 18 15.58 -29.51 -7.93
C LYS A 18 16.77 -28.57 -8.21
N PHE A 19 16.52 -27.44 -8.87
CA PHE A 19 17.57 -26.47 -9.20
C PHE A 19 17.77 -25.43 -8.10
N LEU A 20 16.71 -25.06 -7.36
CA LEU A 20 16.77 -24.09 -6.26
C LEU A 20 17.59 -24.58 -5.06
N VAL A 21 17.71 -25.90 -4.87
CA VAL A 21 18.48 -26.49 -3.75
C VAL A 21 19.95 -26.74 -4.09
N LEU A 22 20.41 -26.38 -5.30
CA LEU A 22 21.82 -26.48 -5.65
C LEU A 22 22.64 -25.50 -4.80
N PRO A 23 23.82 -25.90 -4.30
CA PRO A 23 24.68 -25.00 -3.55
C PRO A 23 25.12 -23.83 -4.45
N SER A 24 25.04 -22.61 -3.91
CA SER A 24 25.39 -21.36 -4.61
C SER A 24 26.82 -20.85 -4.32
N ASP A 25 27.62 -21.63 -3.57
CA ASP A 25 29.01 -21.35 -3.16
C ASP A 25 29.22 -19.87 -2.73
N ASP A 26 30.26 -19.20 -3.25
CA ASP A 26 30.70 -17.85 -2.84
C ASP A 26 29.85 -16.71 -3.45
N LYS A 27 28.79 -17.04 -4.20
CA LYS A 27 27.99 -16.06 -4.95
C LYS A 27 26.57 -16.01 -4.42
N ILE A 28 26.10 -14.80 -4.16
CA ILE A 28 24.71 -14.57 -3.77
C ILE A 28 23.95 -13.85 -4.87
N GLN A 29 22.62 -13.88 -4.74
CA GLN A 29 21.69 -13.16 -5.58
C GLN A 29 21.06 -12.04 -4.76
N ALA A 30 21.12 -10.82 -5.30
CA ALA A 30 20.47 -9.66 -4.74
C ALA A 30 19.38 -9.19 -5.71
N GLU A 31 18.12 -9.27 -5.27
CA GLU A 31 16.95 -8.84 -6.01
C GLU A 31 16.59 -7.41 -5.66
N TYR A 32 16.85 -6.50 -6.59
CA TYR A 32 16.57 -5.08 -6.44
C TYR A 32 15.10 -4.85 -6.76
N ILE A 33 14.38 -4.25 -5.84
CA ILE A 33 12.94 -4.01 -5.88
C ILE A 33 12.70 -2.50 -5.85
N TRP A 34 11.83 -1.99 -6.74
CA TRP A 34 11.46 -0.58 -6.79
C TRP A 34 10.01 -0.38 -7.20
N ILE A 35 9.49 0.81 -6.92
CA ILE A 35 8.14 1.24 -7.30
C ILE A 35 8.20 1.89 -8.68
N ASP A 36 7.28 1.52 -9.57
CA ASP A 36 7.25 2.04 -10.94
C ASP A 36 6.57 3.42 -11.05
N GLY A 37 6.45 3.92 -12.28
CA GLY A 37 5.91 5.24 -12.56
C GLY A 37 4.42 5.42 -12.25
N SER A 38 3.66 4.33 -12.00
CA SER A 38 2.28 4.45 -11.51
C SER A 38 2.22 4.85 -10.03
N GLY A 39 3.28 4.57 -9.27
CA GLY A 39 3.29 4.71 -7.81
C GLY A 39 2.54 3.60 -7.07
N GLU A 40 2.08 2.56 -7.78
CA GLU A 40 1.29 1.46 -7.23
C GLU A 40 1.98 0.11 -7.37
N PHE A 41 2.65 -0.14 -8.51
CA PHE A 41 3.20 -1.45 -8.82
C PHE A 41 4.70 -1.52 -8.53
N LEU A 42 5.12 -2.71 -8.13
CA LEU A 42 6.52 -3.05 -7.88
C LEU A 42 7.14 -3.72 -9.10
N ARG A 43 8.43 -3.46 -9.29
CA ARG A 43 9.29 -4.11 -10.27
C ARG A 43 10.49 -4.68 -9.56
N SER A 44 11.09 -5.71 -10.13
CA SER A 44 12.33 -6.25 -9.58
C SER A 44 13.23 -6.84 -10.66
N LYS A 45 14.52 -6.94 -10.34
CA LYS A 45 15.49 -7.70 -11.11
C LYS A 45 16.67 -8.11 -10.24
N THR A 46 17.38 -9.15 -10.65
CA THR A 46 18.39 -9.79 -9.81
C THR A 46 19.79 -9.64 -10.40
N ARG A 47 20.77 -9.31 -9.54
CA ARG A 47 22.21 -9.39 -9.85
C ARG A 47 22.92 -10.39 -8.96
N THR A 48 24.06 -10.87 -9.44
CA THR A 48 25.00 -11.69 -8.66
C THR A 48 26.00 -10.79 -7.93
N LEU A 49 26.30 -11.12 -6.67
CA LEU A 49 27.34 -10.49 -5.86
C LEU A 49 28.32 -11.57 -5.37
N ASN A 50 29.59 -11.19 -5.20
CA ASN A 50 30.64 -12.07 -4.66
C ASN A 50 30.87 -11.84 -3.16
N PHE A 51 29.91 -11.25 -2.46
CA PHE A 51 29.94 -10.97 -1.03
C PHE A 51 28.51 -10.86 -0.48
N VAL A 52 28.35 -11.07 0.83
CA VAL A 52 27.08 -10.88 1.52
C VAL A 52 27.02 -9.44 2.05
N PRO A 53 26.14 -8.56 1.51
CA PRO A 53 26.03 -7.17 1.96
C PRO A 53 25.42 -7.13 3.36
N LYS A 54 25.91 -6.20 4.19
CA LYS A 54 25.42 -5.98 5.56
C LYS A 54 24.65 -4.67 5.68
N HIS A 55 25.02 -3.67 4.88
CA HIS A 55 24.38 -2.36 4.84
C HIS A 55 23.91 -2.03 3.42
N PRO A 56 22.81 -1.28 3.23
CA PRO A 56 22.38 -0.83 1.91
C PRO A 56 23.49 -0.11 1.12
N ASP A 57 24.38 0.63 1.79
CA ASP A 57 25.48 1.34 1.14
C ASP A 57 26.62 0.42 0.64
N ASP A 58 26.65 -0.85 1.07
CA ASP A 58 27.57 -1.85 0.51
C ASP A 58 27.18 -2.23 -0.93
N LEU A 59 25.91 -2.00 -1.28
CA LEU A 59 25.36 -2.42 -2.57
C LEU A 59 25.64 -1.39 -3.66
N PRO A 60 26.07 -1.83 -4.85
CA PRO A 60 26.28 -0.93 -5.96
C PRO A 60 24.96 -0.29 -6.42
N ILE A 61 25.01 1.00 -6.77
CA ILE A 61 23.96 1.63 -7.56
C ILE A 61 23.80 0.83 -8.86
N TRP A 62 22.54 0.64 -9.25
CA TRP A 62 22.19 0.01 -10.52
C TRP A 62 21.30 0.93 -11.34
N ASN A 63 20.86 0.51 -12.51
CA ASN A 63 20.00 1.27 -13.40
C ASN A 63 18.98 0.35 -14.05
N PHE A 64 17.91 0.89 -14.60
CA PHE A 64 16.96 0.18 -15.45
C PHE A 64 16.40 1.11 -16.52
N ASP A 65 15.73 0.53 -17.52
CA ASP A 65 15.04 1.29 -18.56
C ASP A 65 13.71 1.85 -18.02
N GLY A 66 13.69 3.15 -17.72
CA GLY A 66 12.54 3.89 -17.22
C GLY A 66 11.42 4.09 -18.25
N SER A 67 11.71 3.94 -19.55
CA SER A 67 10.66 4.04 -20.59
C SER A 67 9.68 2.88 -20.49
N SER A 68 10.16 1.71 -20.08
CA SER A 68 9.36 0.50 -19.85
C SER A 68 8.56 0.51 -18.54
N THR A 69 8.68 1.57 -17.72
CA THR A 69 8.06 1.66 -16.39
C THR A 69 7.34 2.99 -16.13
N LYS A 70 7.10 3.81 -17.16
CA LYS A 70 6.50 5.16 -17.06
C LYS A 70 7.33 6.17 -16.24
N GLN A 71 8.64 5.99 -16.20
CA GLN A 71 9.57 6.83 -15.43
C GLN A 71 10.48 7.68 -16.32
N ALA A 72 10.60 7.36 -17.61
CA ALA A 72 11.32 8.19 -18.56
C ALA A 72 10.61 8.23 -19.92
N GLU A 73 10.90 9.25 -20.71
CA GLU A 73 10.37 9.44 -22.07
C GLU A 73 11.54 9.70 -23.03
N GLY A 74 11.45 9.18 -24.26
CA GLY A 74 12.45 9.42 -25.30
C GLY A 74 13.74 8.61 -25.13
N ALA A 75 14.85 9.15 -25.66
CA ALA A 75 16.13 8.45 -25.77
C ALA A 75 16.96 8.41 -24.48
N ASP A 76 16.62 9.24 -23.50
CA ASP A 76 17.30 9.32 -22.20
C ASP A 76 16.44 8.60 -21.16
N SER A 77 16.52 7.27 -21.17
CA SER A 77 15.59 6.41 -20.42
C SER A 77 16.16 5.80 -19.15
N ASP A 78 17.46 5.97 -18.89
CA ASP A 78 18.10 5.36 -17.72
C ASP A 78 17.61 6.00 -16.41
N VAL A 79 17.11 5.15 -15.50
CA VAL A 79 16.74 5.52 -14.13
C VAL A 79 17.58 4.69 -13.17
N PHE A 80 18.19 5.34 -12.18
CA PHE A 80 19.08 4.67 -11.24
C PHE A 80 18.31 4.10 -10.04
N LEU A 81 18.83 3.00 -9.50
CA LEU A 81 18.40 2.31 -8.30
C LEU A 81 19.46 2.47 -7.23
N LYS A 82 19.11 3.14 -6.14
CA LYS A 82 19.95 3.23 -4.95
C LYS A 82 19.31 2.39 -3.84
N ALA A 83 20.06 1.43 -3.31
CA ALA A 83 19.62 0.58 -2.21
C ALA A 83 19.33 1.43 -0.96
N VAL A 84 18.23 1.10 -0.27
CA VAL A 84 17.81 1.81 0.95
C VAL A 84 17.44 0.89 2.11
N ALA A 85 17.09 -0.36 1.84
CA ALA A 85 16.90 -1.39 2.87
C ALA A 85 17.22 -2.78 2.30
N ILE A 86 17.67 -3.69 3.16
CA ILE A 86 18.03 -5.08 2.82
C ILE A 86 17.21 -6.02 3.68
N TYR A 87 16.66 -7.07 3.05
CA TYR A 87 15.90 -8.13 3.71
C TYR A 87 16.43 -9.50 3.29
N ARG A 88 16.16 -10.53 4.09
CA ARG A 88 16.43 -11.92 3.69
C ARG A 88 15.46 -12.32 2.57
N ASP A 89 15.95 -13.08 1.59
CA ASP A 89 15.11 -13.57 0.48
C ASP A 89 14.43 -14.90 0.87
N PRO A 90 13.11 -14.94 1.11
CA PRO A 90 12.41 -16.17 1.49
C PRO A 90 12.21 -17.13 0.33
N PHE A 91 12.46 -16.73 -0.92
CA PHE A 91 12.30 -17.57 -2.11
C PHE A 91 13.60 -18.29 -2.47
N ARG A 92 14.74 -17.63 -2.25
CA ARG A 92 16.07 -18.20 -2.52
C ARG A 92 16.81 -18.70 -1.27
N LEU A 93 16.38 -18.27 -0.08
CA LEU A 93 16.95 -18.64 1.22
C LEU A 93 18.43 -18.25 1.36
N GLY A 94 19.13 -18.83 2.34
CA GLY A 94 20.57 -18.64 2.53
C GLY A 94 20.99 -17.16 2.66
N ASP A 95 22.10 -16.81 2.00
CA ASP A 95 22.64 -15.46 2.01
C ASP A 95 22.08 -14.53 0.93
N HIS A 96 21.11 -15.00 0.14
CA HIS A 96 20.41 -14.21 -0.88
C HIS A 96 19.59 -13.07 -0.23
N LYS A 97 19.47 -11.95 -0.95
CA LYS A 97 18.89 -10.71 -0.42
C LYS A 97 17.79 -10.15 -1.30
N LEU A 98 16.75 -9.61 -0.67
CA LEU A 98 15.87 -8.62 -1.27
C LEU A 98 16.42 -7.22 -0.94
N VAL A 99 16.42 -6.32 -1.92
CA VAL A 99 17.00 -4.98 -1.81
C VAL A 99 15.94 -3.97 -2.23
N LEU A 100 15.32 -3.30 -1.26
CA LEU A 100 14.45 -2.17 -1.57
C LEU A 100 15.30 -1.00 -2.05
N CYS A 101 14.88 -0.38 -3.15
CA CYS A 101 15.59 0.73 -3.77
C CYS A 101 14.73 1.99 -3.85
N GLU A 102 15.36 3.14 -3.66
CA GLU A 102 14.84 4.41 -4.15
C GLU A 102 15.27 4.65 -5.60
N THR A 103 14.49 5.44 -6.34
CA THR A 103 14.76 5.76 -7.74
C THR A 103 15.34 7.16 -7.87
N LEU A 104 16.38 7.29 -8.71
CA LEU A 104 17.02 8.55 -9.05
C LEU A 104 16.98 8.77 -10.57
N ASP A 105 16.86 10.02 -11.00
CA ASP A 105 16.91 10.40 -12.41
C ASP A 105 18.33 10.30 -12.98
N ASN A 106 18.47 10.57 -14.29
CA ASN A 106 19.74 10.58 -15.02
C ASN A 106 20.80 11.55 -14.45
N LYS A 107 20.43 12.47 -13.54
CA LYS A 107 21.32 13.41 -12.82
C LYS A 107 21.55 13.00 -11.37
N LEU A 108 21.21 11.76 -11.01
CA LEU A 108 21.29 11.20 -9.66
C LEU A 108 20.48 12.01 -8.62
N GLN A 109 19.45 12.73 -9.06
CA GLN A 109 18.50 13.41 -8.18
C GLN A 109 17.30 12.50 -7.92
N PRO A 110 16.58 12.68 -6.79
CA PRO A 110 15.38 11.89 -6.51
C PRO A 110 14.38 11.97 -7.67
N HIS A 111 13.99 10.81 -8.20
CA HIS A 111 13.03 10.75 -9.30
C HIS A 111 11.67 11.32 -8.88
N ARG A 112 10.86 11.86 -9.81
CA ARG A 112 9.57 12.50 -9.50
C ARG A 112 8.57 11.60 -8.74
N THR A 113 8.67 10.28 -8.94
CA THR A 113 7.85 9.26 -8.26
C THR A 113 8.50 8.68 -6.99
N ASN A 114 9.69 9.16 -6.62
CA ASN A 114 10.37 8.75 -5.39
C ASN A 114 9.77 9.50 -4.19
N TYR A 115 8.61 9.03 -3.72
CA TYR A 115 7.96 9.59 -2.53
C TYR A 115 8.69 9.24 -1.23
N ARG A 116 9.45 8.13 -1.21
CA ARG A 116 10.30 7.74 -0.09
C ARG A 116 11.27 8.85 0.32
N ARG A 117 11.97 9.49 -0.62
CA ARG A 117 12.94 10.55 -0.30
C ARG A 117 12.30 11.70 0.48
N ARG A 118 11.12 12.17 0.07
CA ARG A 118 10.40 13.27 0.73
C ARG A 118 9.88 12.84 2.10
N CYS A 119 9.33 11.64 2.19
CA CYS A 119 8.88 11.06 3.46
C CYS A 119 10.06 10.95 4.46
N ALA A 120 11.21 10.44 4.03
CA ALA A 120 12.39 10.33 4.89
C ALA A 120 12.85 11.68 5.47
N GLN A 121 12.80 12.76 4.69
CA GLN A 121 13.11 14.11 5.16
C GLN A 121 12.12 14.59 6.23
N VAL A 122 10.83 14.29 6.05
CA VAL A 122 9.78 14.64 7.04
C VAL A 122 9.95 13.83 8.32
N MET A 123 10.27 12.54 8.21
CA MET A 123 10.52 11.69 9.37
C MET A 123 11.76 12.15 10.17
N ASP A 124 12.83 12.59 9.50
CA ASP A 124 14.00 13.16 10.20
C ASP A 124 13.68 14.49 10.90
N GLN A 125 12.82 15.33 10.31
CA GLN A 125 12.35 16.58 10.95
C GLN A 125 11.52 16.29 12.22
N ALA A 126 10.72 15.22 12.20
CA ALA A 126 9.87 14.81 13.32
C ALA A 126 10.49 13.74 14.22
N LYS A 127 11.80 13.45 14.09
CA LYS A 127 12.44 12.33 14.82
C LYS A 127 12.33 12.44 16.34
N GLY A 128 12.29 13.66 16.86
CA GLY A 128 12.13 13.90 18.30
C GLY A 128 10.77 13.49 18.86
N ASP A 129 9.75 13.31 18.00
CA ASP A 129 8.43 12.83 18.41
C ASP A 129 8.32 11.29 18.41
N HIS A 130 9.33 10.57 17.91
CA HIS A 130 9.34 9.11 17.75
C HIS A 130 8.02 8.55 17.18
N PRO A 131 7.65 8.95 15.96
CA PRO A 131 6.39 8.55 15.35
C PRO A 131 6.38 7.06 15.02
N TRP A 132 5.41 6.34 15.57
CA TRP A 132 5.17 4.93 15.28
C TRP A 132 3.92 4.77 14.43
N PHE A 133 4.01 3.84 13.49
CA PHE A 133 2.92 3.47 12.60
C PHE A 133 2.67 1.98 12.64
N GLY A 134 1.41 1.58 12.50
CA GLY A 134 1.03 0.22 12.11
C GLY A 134 0.01 0.29 10.99
N MET A 135 0.22 -0.46 9.90
CA MET A 135 -0.68 -0.44 8.74
C MET A 135 -1.34 -1.80 8.53
N GLU A 136 -2.66 -1.76 8.39
CA GLU A 136 -3.56 -2.89 8.19
C GLU A 136 -3.84 -3.05 6.69
N GLN A 137 -3.05 -3.85 5.98
CA GLN A 137 -3.19 -4.02 4.53
C GLN A 137 -4.26 -5.06 4.22
N GLU A 138 -5.43 -4.58 3.76
CA GLU A 138 -6.44 -5.44 3.17
C GLU A 138 -6.15 -5.68 1.68
N TYR A 139 -6.48 -6.86 1.18
CA TYR A 139 -6.35 -7.25 -0.23
C TYR A 139 -7.34 -8.34 -0.59
N THR A 140 -7.63 -8.49 -1.88
CA THR A 140 -8.52 -9.55 -2.37
C THR A 140 -7.76 -10.49 -3.31
N LEU A 141 -7.96 -11.79 -3.13
CA LEU A 141 -7.45 -12.80 -4.06
C LEU A 141 -8.39 -12.94 -5.25
N LEU A 142 -7.86 -12.84 -6.45
CA LEU A 142 -8.54 -13.09 -7.71
C LEU A 142 -7.91 -14.30 -8.40
N ASP A 143 -8.73 -15.03 -9.15
CA ASP A 143 -8.27 -16.00 -10.12
C ASP A 143 -7.70 -15.28 -11.36
N VAL A 144 -7.02 -16.00 -12.25
CA VAL A 144 -6.33 -15.43 -13.43
C VAL A 144 -7.27 -14.81 -14.45
N ASP A 145 -8.57 -15.12 -14.37
CA ASP A 145 -9.64 -14.48 -15.16
C ASP A 145 -10.16 -13.18 -14.53
N GLY A 146 -9.60 -12.75 -13.40
CA GLY A 146 -9.99 -11.56 -12.65
C GLY A 146 -11.21 -11.75 -11.75
N HIS A 147 -11.83 -12.93 -11.73
CA HIS A 147 -12.95 -13.21 -10.81
C HIS A 147 -12.43 -13.52 -9.40
N PRO A 148 -13.11 -13.15 -8.30
CA PRO A 148 -12.62 -13.44 -6.96
C PRO A 148 -12.38 -14.93 -6.72
N PHE A 149 -11.25 -15.24 -6.08
CA PHE A 149 -10.78 -16.60 -5.89
C PHE A 149 -11.74 -17.40 -4.99
N GLY A 150 -12.13 -18.59 -5.45
CA GLY A 150 -13.08 -19.47 -4.75
C GLY A 150 -14.55 -19.13 -4.96
N TRP A 151 -14.89 -18.08 -5.70
CA TRP A 151 -16.28 -17.76 -6.02
C TRP A 151 -16.85 -18.69 -7.10
N PRO A 152 -18.17 -18.93 -7.13
CA PRO A 152 -18.81 -19.59 -8.24
C PRO A 152 -18.53 -18.86 -9.55
N LYS A 153 -18.11 -19.58 -10.60
CA LYS A 153 -17.88 -18.98 -11.92
C LYS A 153 -19.20 -18.39 -12.43
N ASN A 154 -19.14 -17.15 -12.90
CA ASN A 154 -20.30 -16.35 -13.33
C ASN A 154 -21.39 -16.21 -12.25
N GLY A 155 -21.00 -16.22 -10.97
CA GLY A 155 -21.93 -16.11 -9.85
C GLY A 155 -21.31 -15.50 -8.60
N PHE A 156 -22.12 -15.48 -7.54
CA PHE A 156 -21.77 -14.94 -6.24
C PHE A 156 -21.88 -16.04 -5.17
N PRO A 157 -21.04 -16.01 -4.11
CA PRO A 157 -21.24 -16.84 -2.94
C PRO A 157 -22.45 -16.33 -2.12
N GLY A 158 -22.73 -16.97 -0.99
CA GLY A 158 -23.74 -16.47 -0.06
C GLY A 158 -23.39 -15.06 0.48
N PRO A 159 -24.36 -14.34 1.08
CA PRO A 159 -24.13 -13.00 1.62
C PRO A 159 -22.98 -12.92 2.64
N GLN A 160 -22.39 -11.74 2.80
CA GLN A 160 -21.37 -11.47 3.81
C GLN A 160 -21.86 -11.74 5.24
N GLY A 161 -20.94 -12.09 6.14
CA GLY A 161 -21.26 -12.46 7.52
C GLY A 161 -20.43 -13.65 8.04
N PRO A 162 -20.48 -14.83 7.40
CA PRO A 162 -19.78 -16.01 7.90
C PRO A 162 -18.27 -16.05 7.60
N TYR A 163 -17.75 -15.10 6.81
CA TYR A 163 -16.40 -15.14 6.25
C TYR A 163 -15.34 -14.49 7.14
N TYR A 164 -15.65 -13.36 7.78
CA TYR A 164 -14.73 -12.65 8.67
C TYR A 164 -14.25 -13.56 9.80
N CYS A 165 -12.93 -13.71 9.93
CA CYS A 165 -12.28 -14.64 10.86
C CYS A 165 -12.83 -16.08 10.80
N GLY A 166 -13.34 -16.50 9.64
CA GLY A 166 -13.96 -17.81 9.44
C GLY A 166 -12.98 -18.98 9.48
N VAL A 167 -13.52 -20.18 9.69
CA VAL A 167 -12.81 -21.46 9.58
C VAL A 167 -13.69 -22.49 8.88
N GLY A 168 -13.10 -23.26 7.97
CA GLY A 168 -13.80 -24.25 7.14
C GLY A 168 -13.80 -23.90 5.66
N SER A 169 -13.84 -24.92 4.81
CA SER A 169 -13.73 -24.80 3.35
C SER A 169 -14.90 -24.04 2.70
N ASN A 170 -16.04 -23.94 3.39
CA ASN A 170 -17.22 -23.18 2.95
C ASN A 170 -17.18 -21.68 3.34
N LYS A 171 -16.11 -21.25 4.02
CA LYS A 171 -15.95 -19.86 4.52
C LYS A 171 -14.63 -19.23 4.11
N VAL A 172 -13.59 -20.03 3.94
CA VAL A 172 -12.21 -19.55 3.82
C VAL A 172 -11.62 -19.97 2.49
N TYR A 173 -11.22 -18.98 1.68
CA TYR A 173 -10.65 -19.20 0.35
C TYR A 173 -9.22 -18.64 0.31
N GLY A 174 -8.23 -19.50 0.02
CA GLY A 174 -6.85 -19.08 -0.20
C GLY A 174 -5.97 -18.95 1.06
N ARG A 175 -6.31 -19.61 2.18
CA ARG A 175 -5.50 -19.56 3.41
C ARG A 175 -4.04 -19.97 3.21
N ASP A 176 -3.77 -20.90 2.30
CA ASP A 176 -2.39 -21.35 2.03
C ASP A 176 -1.47 -20.20 1.58
N ILE A 177 -2.01 -19.24 0.82
CA ILE A 177 -1.28 -18.04 0.36
C ILE A 177 -0.97 -17.13 1.56
N VAL A 178 -1.93 -16.99 2.48
CA VAL A 178 -1.81 -16.15 3.69
C VAL A 178 -0.76 -16.73 4.62
N GLU A 179 -0.80 -18.04 4.88
CA GLU A 179 0.18 -18.73 5.74
C GLU A 179 1.59 -18.69 5.14
N ALA A 180 1.71 -18.88 3.82
CA ALA A 180 2.99 -18.76 3.12
C ALA A 180 3.54 -17.33 3.16
N HIS A 181 2.70 -16.32 2.91
CA HIS A 181 3.06 -14.91 2.99
C HIS A 181 3.50 -14.52 4.40
N TYR A 182 2.75 -14.93 5.43
CA TYR A 182 3.10 -14.64 6.82
C TYR A 182 4.51 -15.16 7.15
N ARG A 183 4.77 -16.43 6.84
CA ARG A 183 6.09 -17.05 7.08
C ARG A 183 7.19 -16.40 6.25
N ALA A 184 6.91 -16.01 5.00
CA ALA A 184 7.84 -15.28 4.16
C ALA A 184 8.20 -13.91 4.77
N CYS A 185 7.23 -13.17 5.31
CA CYS A 185 7.45 -11.91 6.00
C CYS A 185 8.32 -12.08 7.27
N ILE A 186 7.99 -13.05 8.13
CA ILE A 186 8.81 -13.38 9.32
C ILE A 186 10.24 -13.72 8.90
N TYR A 187 10.41 -14.57 7.88
CA TYR A 187 11.72 -14.94 7.39
C TYR A 187 12.46 -13.74 6.80
N ALA A 188 11.82 -12.89 6.02
CA ALA A 188 12.45 -11.69 5.45
C ALA A 188 12.91 -10.69 6.52
N GLY A 189 12.28 -10.71 7.71
CA GLY A 189 12.51 -9.74 8.79
C GLY A 189 11.54 -8.57 8.75
N VAL A 190 10.42 -8.70 8.04
CA VAL A 190 9.31 -7.75 8.11
C VAL A 190 8.63 -7.89 9.47
N ASN A 191 8.35 -6.77 10.12
CA ASN A 191 7.63 -6.68 11.39
C ASN A 191 6.12 -6.90 11.17
N ILE A 192 5.76 -8.06 10.62
CA ILE A 192 4.36 -8.49 10.50
C ILE A 192 3.81 -8.82 11.88
N SER A 193 2.68 -8.23 12.25
CA SER A 193 2.09 -8.34 13.59
C SER A 193 0.84 -9.20 13.64
N GLY A 194 0.23 -9.52 12.50
CA GLY A 194 -0.96 -10.36 12.45
C GLY A 194 -1.54 -10.51 11.04
N THR A 195 -2.58 -11.35 10.97
CA THR A 195 -3.40 -11.56 9.77
C THR A 195 -4.81 -12.00 10.17
N ASN A 196 -5.80 -11.70 9.35
CA ASN A 196 -7.17 -12.22 9.47
C ASN A 196 -7.83 -12.40 8.10
N ALA A 197 -8.83 -13.29 8.05
CA ALA A 197 -9.76 -13.34 6.93
C ALA A 197 -10.72 -12.16 7.07
N GLU A 198 -10.91 -11.42 5.97
CA GLU A 198 -11.77 -10.23 5.96
C GLU A 198 -13.24 -10.56 5.65
N VAL A 199 -14.09 -9.54 5.65
CA VAL A 199 -15.54 -9.68 5.51
C VAL A 199 -15.96 -10.24 4.14
N MET A 200 -15.32 -9.80 3.06
CA MET A 200 -15.60 -10.33 1.72
C MET A 200 -14.92 -11.70 1.55
N PRO A 201 -15.62 -12.73 1.03
CA PRO A 201 -15.01 -14.04 0.81
C PRO A 201 -13.85 -13.95 -0.20
N GLY A 202 -12.67 -14.43 0.20
CA GLY A 202 -11.43 -14.30 -0.60
C GLY A 202 -10.66 -13.00 -0.34
N GLN A 203 -11.18 -12.11 0.51
CA GLN A 203 -10.47 -10.95 1.04
C GLN A 203 -9.74 -11.32 2.33
N TRP A 204 -8.58 -10.72 2.52
CA TRP A 204 -7.68 -10.98 3.64
C TRP A 204 -6.99 -9.70 4.08
N GLU A 205 -6.46 -9.72 5.30
CA GLU A 205 -5.67 -8.63 5.86
C GLU A 205 -4.36 -9.17 6.45
N PHE A 206 -3.30 -8.38 6.33
CA PHE A 206 -2.10 -8.52 7.14
C PHE A 206 -1.71 -7.18 7.77
N GLN A 207 -1.18 -7.22 8.98
CA GLN A 207 -0.76 -6.02 9.70
C GLN A 207 0.77 -5.93 9.75
N VAL A 208 1.33 -4.76 9.46
CA VAL A 208 2.76 -4.46 9.60
C VAL A 208 2.94 -3.36 10.65
N GLY A 209 3.82 -3.58 11.62
CA GLY A 209 4.17 -2.61 12.65
C GLY A 209 3.92 -3.11 14.09
N PRO A 210 4.27 -2.31 15.10
CA PRO A 210 4.66 -0.91 14.98
C PRO A 210 6.05 -0.71 14.33
N CYS A 211 6.16 0.21 13.38
CA CYS A 211 7.41 0.64 12.74
C CYS A 211 7.65 2.14 13.01
N GLU A 212 8.89 2.55 13.23
CA GLU A 212 9.22 3.96 13.47
C GLU A 212 9.55 4.69 12.16
N GLY A 213 8.90 5.83 11.94
CA GLY A 213 9.20 6.73 10.83
C GLY A 213 9.20 6.05 9.45
N ILE A 214 10.35 6.13 8.76
CA ILE A 214 10.50 5.67 7.38
C ILE A 214 10.38 4.15 7.21
N GLU A 215 10.64 3.39 8.28
CA GLU A 215 10.61 1.92 8.24
C GLU A 215 9.21 1.39 7.91
N MET A 216 8.15 2.12 8.27
CA MET A 216 6.78 1.71 7.94
C MET A 216 6.57 1.56 6.44
N GLY A 217 7.02 2.55 5.67
CA GLY A 217 6.91 2.50 4.21
C GLY A 217 7.81 1.43 3.61
N ASP A 218 9.04 1.30 4.10
CA ASP A 218 10.00 0.30 3.61
C ASP A 218 9.44 -1.12 3.79
N GLN A 219 8.93 -1.42 4.98
CA GLN A 219 8.46 -2.75 5.34
C GLN A 219 7.12 -3.10 4.68
N LEU A 220 6.18 -2.14 4.56
CA LEU A 220 4.91 -2.43 3.88
C LEU A 220 5.11 -2.68 2.38
N TRP A 221 5.98 -1.93 1.71
CA TRP A 221 6.31 -2.19 0.29
C TRP A 221 6.96 -3.55 0.09
N ILE A 222 7.84 -3.98 0.99
CA ILE A 222 8.40 -5.34 0.93
C ILE A 222 7.36 -6.40 1.27
N ALA A 223 6.49 -6.18 2.24
CA ALA A 223 5.38 -7.09 2.52
C ALA A 223 4.45 -7.27 1.30
N ARG A 224 4.16 -6.19 0.56
CA ARG A 224 3.42 -6.23 -0.72
C ARG A 224 4.17 -6.99 -1.80
N PHE A 225 5.48 -6.77 -1.94
CA PHE A 225 6.31 -7.55 -2.86
C PHE A 225 6.20 -9.05 -2.57
N LEU A 226 6.36 -9.43 -1.30
CA LEU A 226 6.24 -10.81 -0.86
C LEU A 226 4.85 -11.38 -1.13
N LEU A 227 3.78 -10.62 -0.91
CA LEU A 227 2.41 -11.04 -1.22
C LEU A 227 2.26 -11.37 -2.70
N HIS A 228 2.69 -10.47 -3.59
CA HIS A 228 2.59 -10.70 -5.04
C HIS A 228 3.44 -11.88 -5.50
N ARG A 229 4.67 -12.02 -5.00
CA ARG A 229 5.55 -13.15 -5.33
C ARG A 229 5.01 -14.49 -4.83
N VAL A 230 4.43 -14.52 -3.63
CA VAL A 230 3.74 -15.72 -3.11
C VAL A 230 2.51 -16.03 -3.96
N ALA A 231 1.67 -15.04 -4.25
CA ALA A 231 0.49 -15.21 -5.11
C ALA A 231 0.86 -15.77 -6.49
N GLU A 232 1.98 -15.32 -7.07
CA GLU A 232 2.54 -15.86 -8.32
C GLU A 232 2.87 -17.36 -8.23
N GLU A 233 3.49 -17.82 -7.13
CA GLU A 233 3.77 -19.25 -6.91
C GLU A 233 2.50 -20.11 -6.85
N PHE A 234 1.41 -19.53 -6.33
CA PHE A 234 0.10 -20.17 -6.28
C PHE A 234 -0.73 -19.97 -7.56
N GLY A 235 -0.29 -19.15 -8.51
CA GLY A 235 -1.02 -18.85 -9.75
C GLY A 235 -2.32 -18.09 -9.51
N VAL A 236 -2.34 -17.17 -8.54
CA VAL A 236 -3.47 -16.27 -8.25
C VAL A 236 -3.00 -14.82 -8.28
N ILE A 237 -3.94 -13.89 -8.34
CA ILE A 237 -3.66 -12.45 -8.32
C ILE A 237 -4.06 -11.89 -6.96
N ALA A 238 -3.19 -11.14 -6.31
CA ALA A 238 -3.55 -10.32 -5.15
C ALA A 238 -3.79 -8.89 -5.64
N THR A 239 -5.04 -8.40 -5.55
CA THR A 239 -5.37 -7.01 -5.90
C THR A 239 -5.42 -6.14 -4.65
N LEU A 240 -4.89 -4.93 -4.77
CA LEU A 240 -4.99 -3.85 -3.79
C LEU A 240 -6.04 -2.79 -4.21
N ASP A 241 -6.88 -3.08 -5.20
CA ASP A 241 -7.97 -2.16 -5.57
C ASP A 241 -8.93 -1.97 -4.38
N PRO A 242 -9.32 -0.72 -4.03
CA PRO A 242 -10.13 -0.46 -2.85
C PRO A 242 -11.59 -0.90 -2.96
N LYS A 243 -12.07 -1.26 -4.15
CA LYS A 243 -13.42 -1.75 -4.39
C LYS A 243 -13.41 -2.76 -5.54
N PRO A 244 -12.86 -3.97 -5.31
CA PRO A 244 -12.62 -4.94 -6.38
C PRO A 244 -13.92 -5.48 -6.98
N ILE A 245 -15.00 -5.53 -6.18
CA ILE A 245 -16.34 -5.91 -6.62
C ILE A 245 -17.34 -4.82 -6.23
N GLN A 246 -18.14 -4.38 -7.20
CA GLN A 246 -19.20 -3.40 -6.99
C GLN A 246 -20.39 -3.99 -6.21
N GLY A 247 -21.17 -3.11 -5.59
CA GLY A 247 -22.36 -3.50 -4.83
C GLY A 247 -22.09 -3.79 -3.36
N ASP A 248 -22.89 -4.72 -2.81
CA ASP A 248 -22.95 -5.07 -1.37
C ASP A 248 -21.83 -6.04 -0.95
N TRP A 249 -20.60 -5.70 -1.33
CA TRP A 249 -19.37 -6.39 -0.94
C TRP A 249 -18.42 -5.38 -0.30
N ASN A 250 -17.68 -5.77 0.73
CA ASN A 250 -16.74 -4.86 1.38
C ASN A 250 -15.69 -4.34 0.38
N GLY A 251 -15.24 -3.11 0.61
CA GLY A 251 -14.03 -2.60 -0.05
C GLY A 251 -12.78 -3.00 0.72
N ALA A 252 -11.61 -2.63 0.20
CA ALA A 252 -10.31 -2.90 0.80
C ALA A 252 -9.63 -1.59 1.26
N GLY A 253 -9.32 -1.48 2.55
CA GLY A 253 -8.61 -0.34 3.16
C GLY A 253 -7.12 -0.58 3.41
N CYS A 254 -6.44 0.47 3.87
CA CYS A 254 -5.14 0.36 4.51
C CYS A 254 -5.10 1.15 5.82
N HIS A 255 -5.86 0.73 6.83
CA HIS A 255 -5.98 1.52 8.06
C HIS A 255 -4.60 1.77 8.68
N THR A 256 -4.37 2.99 9.12
CA THR A 256 -3.06 3.43 9.63
C THR A 256 -3.19 3.84 11.08
N ASN A 257 -2.64 3.01 11.96
CA ASN A 257 -2.48 3.26 13.39
C ASN A 257 -1.30 4.21 13.61
N VAL A 258 -1.48 5.28 14.39
CA VAL A 258 -0.50 6.36 14.56
C VAL A 258 -0.33 6.72 16.03
N SER A 259 0.92 6.83 16.48
CA SER A 259 1.25 7.44 17.78
C SER A 259 2.59 8.14 17.77
N THR A 260 2.73 9.19 18.60
CA THR A 260 4.03 9.75 18.99
C THR A 260 4.40 9.31 20.40
N GLU A 261 5.63 9.56 20.84
CA GLU A 261 6.06 9.25 22.20
C GLU A 261 5.14 9.87 23.26
N LYS A 262 4.69 11.12 23.04
CA LYS A 262 3.77 11.83 23.93
C LYS A 262 2.39 11.16 23.99
N MET A 263 1.87 10.68 22.87
CA MET A 263 0.59 9.95 22.82
C MET A 263 0.64 8.64 23.59
N ARG A 264 1.82 7.99 23.67
CA ARG A 264 2.02 6.70 24.33
C ARG A 264 2.27 6.79 25.84
N LYS A 265 2.44 7.99 26.41
CA LYS A 265 2.69 8.22 27.84
C LYS A 265 1.39 8.59 28.58
N PRO A 266 1.27 8.36 29.91
CA PRO A 266 0.10 8.75 30.68
C PRO A 266 -0.32 10.22 30.44
N GLY A 267 -1.61 10.43 30.14
CA GLY A 267 -2.15 11.73 29.72
C GLY A 267 -2.13 11.98 28.21
N GLY A 268 -1.54 11.06 27.43
CA GLY A 268 -1.39 11.16 25.97
C GLY A 268 -2.71 11.16 25.18
N TYR A 269 -3.86 10.88 25.80
CA TYR A 269 -5.17 11.00 25.16
C TYR A 269 -5.43 12.41 24.61
N GLN A 270 -4.98 13.46 25.32
CA GLN A 270 -5.16 14.84 24.85
C GLN A 270 -4.33 15.12 23.59
N GLU A 271 -3.12 14.55 23.50
CA GLU A 271 -2.26 14.64 22.31
C GLU A 271 -2.91 13.93 21.11
N ILE A 272 -3.56 12.78 21.35
CA ILE A 272 -4.33 12.06 20.33
C ILE A 272 -5.47 12.92 19.80
N VAL A 273 -6.31 13.47 20.68
CA VAL A 273 -7.44 14.33 20.28
C VAL A 273 -6.94 15.56 19.52
N SER A 274 -5.85 16.20 19.98
CA SER A 274 -5.25 17.34 19.30
C SER A 274 -4.78 17.00 17.89
N ALA A 275 -4.14 15.85 17.69
CA ALA A 275 -3.73 15.40 16.36
C ALA A 275 -4.93 15.16 15.44
N ILE A 276 -6.00 14.54 15.95
CA ILE A 276 -7.25 14.31 15.21
C ILE A 276 -7.92 15.64 14.81
N GLU A 277 -7.90 16.65 15.67
CA GLU A 277 -8.39 17.99 15.36
C GLU A 277 -7.56 18.71 14.28
N LYS A 278 -6.26 18.43 14.18
CA LYS A 278 -5.44 18.91 13.06
C LYS A 278 -5.82 18.18 11.77
N LEU A 279 -6.00 16.85 11.81
CA LEU A 279 -6.43 16.05 10.66
C LEU A 279 -7.80 16.47 10.10
N SER A 280 -8.74 16.86 10.97
CA SER A 280 -10.09 17.28 10.54
C SER A 280 -10.07 18.53 9.66
N LYS A 281 -9.08 19.42 9.86
CA LYS A 281 -8.89 20.66 9.11
C LYS A 281 -8.22 20.46 7.75
N ALA A 282 -7.68 19.27 7.49
CA ALA A 282 -6.95 18.92 6.26
C ALA A 282 -7.54 17.68 5.57
N HIS A 283 -8.84 17.40 5.76
CA HIS A 283 -9.45 16.17 5.29
C HIS A 283 -9.30 15.95 3.77
N ALA A 284 -9.67 16.95 2.96
CA ALA A 284 -9.59 16.86 1.50
C ALA A 284 -8.14 16.72 1.01
N GLU A 285 -7.19 17.39 1.67
CA GLU A 285 -5.77 17.23 1.40
C GLU A 285 -5.31 15.79 1.64
N HIS A 286 -5.67 15.20 2.78
CA HIS A 286 -5.30 13.83 3.11
C HIS A 286 -5.90 12.81 2.13
N ILE A 287 -7.17 12.97 1.72
CA ILE A 287 -7.78 12.08 0.72
C ILE A 287 -6.93 12.04 -0.58
N ALA A 288 -6.36 13.16 -1.02
CA ALA A 288 -5.50 13.21 -2.21
C ALA A 288 -4.11 12.55 -2.04
N TYR A 289 -3.71 12.21 -0.82
CA TYR A 289 -2.50 11.42 -0.53
C TYR A 289 -2.81 9.94 -0.28
N TYR A 290 -4.09 9.59 -0.14
CA TYR A 290 -4.53 8.30 0.39
C TYR A 290 -4.86 7.27 -0.70
N ASP A 291 -4.63 7.60 -1.97
CA ASP A 291 -4.51 6.68 -3.10
C ASP A 291 -3.65 7.32 -4.23
N PRO A 292 -3.12 6.53 -5.17
CA PRO A 292 -2.29 7.04 -6.27
C PRO A 292 -3.02 7.96 -7.25
N THR A 293 -4.35 7.93 -7.30
CA THR A 293 -5.18 8.71 -8.22
C THR A 293 -5.74 9.99 -7.61
N GLY A 294 -5.30 10.36 -6.41
CA GLY A 294 -5.65 11.63 -5.76
C GLY A 294 -7.06 11.66 -5.17
N GLY A 295 -7.60 10.50 -4.78
CA GLY A 295 -8.92 10.33 -4.16
C GLY A 295 -9.89 9.52 -5.01
N LYS A 296 -9.59 9.32 -6.30
CA LYS A 296 -10.56 8.79 -7.28
C LYS A 296 -10.84 7.30 -7.09
N ASP A 297 -9.84 6.52 -6.69
CA ASP A 297 -10.08 5.11 -6.37
C ASP A 297 -10.87 4.98 -5.07
N ASN A 298 -10.52 5.79 -4.08
CA ASN A 298 -11.13 5.72 -2.76
C ASN A 298 -12.59 6.22 -2.75
N GLU A 299 -13.01 7.05 -3.72
CA GLU A 299 -14.43 7.40 -3.97
C GLU A 299 -15.31 6.15 -4.10
N ARG A 300 -14.79 5.08 -4.70
CA ARG A 300 -15.53 3.81 -4.87
C ARG A 300 -15.76 3.07 -3.55
N ARG A 301 -14.94 3.34 -2.53
CA ARG A 301 -14.92 2.65 -1.24
C ARG A 301 -15.60 3.47 -0.13
N LEU A 302 -15.19 4.71 0.06
CA LEU A 302 -15.61 5.60 1.14
C LEU A 302 -17.00 6.21 0.89
N THR A 303 -18.02 5.37 1.04
CA THR A 303 -19.42 5.70 0.70
C THR A 303 -20.30 5.94 1.92
N GLY A 304 -19.77 5.79 3.14
CA GLY A 304 -20.58 5.78 4.37
C GLY A 304 -21.27 4.43 4.66
N ARG A 305 -21.08 3.43 3.79
CA ARG A 305 -21.61 2.07 3.92
C ARG A 305 -20.48 1.06 4.17
N HIS A 306 -20.84 -0.16 4.55
CA HIS A 306 -19.88 -1.27 4.76
C HIS A 306 -18.72 -0.89 5.70
N GLU A 307 -19.05 -0.30 6.86
CA GLU A 307 -18.06 0.09 7.88
C GLU A 307 -17.01 1.12 7.41
N THR A 308 -17.38 1.98 6.45
CA THR A 308 -16.56 3.11 5.99
C THR A 308 -17.24 4.45 6.28
N ALA A 309 -16.44 5.51 6.43
CA ALA A 309 -16.95 6.88 6.43
C ALA A 309 -17.24 7.38 5.01
N SER A 310 -18.00 8.46 4.88
CA SER A 310 -18.11 9.22 3.63
C SER A 310 -16.77 9.84 3.25
N ILE A 311 -16.43 9.85 1.96
CA ILE A 311 -15.22 10.54 1.45
C ILE A 311 -15.26 12.07 1.60
N SER A 312 -16.46 12.64 1.78
CA SER A 312 -16.65 14.09 1.81
C SER A 312 -16.59 14.69 3.22
N GLU A 313 -16.78 13.87 4.25
CA GLU A 313 -16.97 14.33 5.62
C GLU A 313 -15.94 13.68 6.55
N PHE A 314 -15.29 14.51 7.38
CA PHE A 314 -14.45 14.02 8.45
C PHE A 314 -15.27 13.73 9.70
N SER A 315 -15.05 12.56 10.30
CA SER A 315 -15.61 12.19 11.59
C SER A 315 -14.59 11.41 12.41
N TYR A 316 -14.71 11.47 13.74
CA TYR A 316 -13.97 10.58 14.63
C TYR A 316 -14.83 10.12 15.80
N GLY A 317 -14.48 8.98 16.38
CA GLY A 317 -15.20 8.45 17.53
C GLY A 317 -14.47 7.28 18.19
N VAL A 318 -14.77 7.04 19.46
CA VAL A 318 -14.17 5.92 20.19
C VAL A 318 -14.89 4.63 19.83
N ALA A 319 -14.12 3.61 19.41
CA ALA A 319 -14.61 2.33 18.92
C ALA A 319 -15.59 2.42 17.72
N SER A 320 -15.64 3.56 17.04
CA SER A 320 -16.50 3.75 15.86
C SER A 320 -15.82 3.24 14.60
N ARG A 321 -16.31 2.13 14.04
CA ARG A 321 -15.81 1.59 12.77
C ARG A 321 -16.24 2.41 11.55
N CYS A 322 -17.34 3.16 11.64
CA CYS A 322 -17.88 3.96 10.54
C CYS A 322 -17.31 5.40 10.50
N SER A 323 -16.38 5.75 11.39
CA SER A 323 -15.76 7.07 11.43
C SER A 323 -14.50 7.13 10.57
N SER A 324 -14.11 8.34 10.15
CA SER A 324 -12.87 8.55 9.39
C SER A 324 -11.64 8.20 10.23
N VAL A 325 -11.67 8.58 11.51
CA VAL A 325 -10.65 8.22 12.51
C VAL A 325 -11.30 7.52 13.69
N ARG A 326 -10.72 6.40 14.12
CA ARG A 326 -11.17 5.65 15.28
C ARG A 326 -10.15 5.78 16.42
N ILE A 327 -10.64 6.05 17.61
CA ILE A 327 -9.84 5.87 18.83
C ILE A 327 -10.18 4.49 19.39
N PRO A 328 -9.22 3.56 19.54
CA PRO A 328 -9.47 2.25 20.15
C PRO A 328 -10.07 2.39 21.55
N ARG A 329 -10.97 1.47 21.94
CA ARG A 329 -11.58 1.49 23.27
C ARG A 329 -10.53 1.41 24.37
N GLN A 330 -9.48 0.60 24.17
CA GLN A 330 -8.40 0.46 25.15
C GLN A 330 -7.62 1.77 25.33
N THR A 331 -7.36 2.52 24.26
CA THR A 331 -6.73 3.84 24.32
C THR A 331 -7.55 4.84 25.16
N GLU A 332 -8.88 4.82 25.05
CA GLU A 332 -9.76 5.67 25.87
C GLU A 332 -9.72 5.25 27.36
N VAL A 333 -9.77 3.94 27.63
CA VAL A 333 -9.74 3.40 29.00
C VAL A 333 -8.41 3.71 29.70
N ASP A 334 -7.28 3.55 29.00
CA ASP A 334 -5.95 3.76 29.57
C ASP A 334 -5.57 5.25 29.61
N GLY A 335 -6.22 6.09 28.80
CA GLY A 335 -5.94 7.52 28.70
C GLY A 335 -4.65 7.86 27.93
N PHE A 336 -4.11 6.91 27.17
CA PHE A 336 -2.96 7.06 26.28
C PHE A 336 -2.90 5.89 25.28
N GLY A 337 -2.15 6.03 24.19
CA GLY A 337 -2.00 4.99 23.17
C GLY A 337 -1.83 5.54 21.76
N TYR A 338 -2.74 5.16 20.86
CA TYR A 338 -2.73 5.51 19.43
C TYR A 338 -4.15 5.78 18.91
N PHE A 339 -4.26 6.40 17.73
CA PHE A 339 -5.49 6.46 16.94
C PHE A 339 -5.31 5.74 15.60
N GLU A 340 -6.42 5.38 14.96
CA GLU A 340 -6.47 4.67 13.67
C GLU A 340 -7.12 5.57 12.62
N ASP A 341 -6.36 5.96 11.59
CA ASP A 341 -6.91 6.60 10.40
C ASP A 341 -7.43 5.53 9.42
N ARG A 342 -8.75 5.48 9.22
CA ARG A 342 -9.43 4.46 8.41
C ARG A 342 -9.62 4.86 6.94
N ARG A 343 -9.19 6.08 6.60
CA ARG A 343 -9.38 6.66 5.27
C ARG A 343 -8.41 6.14 4.19
N PRO A 344 -7.17 5.69 4.47
CA PRO A 344 -6.28 5.26 3.39
C PRO A 344 -6.85 4.08 2.59
N SER A 345 -6.69 4.15 1.27
CA SER A 345 -7.02 3.07 0.34
C SER A 345 -6.05 1.90 0.47
N SER A 346 -6.48 0.68 0.16
CA SER A 346 -5.60 -0.51 0.10
C SER A 346 -4.42 -0.34 -0.87
N ASN A 347 -4.59 0.41 -1.96
CA ASN A 347 -3.51 0.73 -2.91
C ASN A 347 -2.70 1.99 -2.59
N CYS A 348 -2.86 2.59 -1.41
CA CYS A 348 -2.11 3.80 -1.05
C CYS A 348 -0.59 3.57 -1.06
N ASP A 349 0.21 4.61 -1.35
CA ASP A 349 1.64 4.57 -1.05
C ASP A 349 1.85 4.90 0.44
N PRO A 350 2.37 3.96 1.27
CA PRO A 350 2.63 4.22 2.67
C PRO A 350 3.57 5.40 2.92
N TYR A 351 4.50 5.73 2.01
CA TYR A 351 5.32 6.92 2.15
C TYR A 351 4.48 8.19 2.07
N CYS A 352 3.51 8.25 1.15
CA CYS A 352 2.61 9.40 1.02
C CYS A 352 1.71 9.55 2.24
N VAL A 353 1.14 8.44 2.73
CA VAL A 353 0.23 8.44 3.89
C VAL A 353 0.95 8.90 5.15
N THR A 354 2.07 8.25 5.47
CA THR A 354 2.84 8.57 6.68
C THR A 354 3.44 9.98 6.63
N GLU A 355 3.91 10.44 5.46
CA GLU A 355 4.38 11.82 5.26
C GLU A 355 3.26 12.84 5.55
N ALA A 356 2.07 12.63 4.98
CA ALA A 356 0.93 13.54 5.16
C ALA A 356 0.51 13.63 6.64
N ILE A 357 0.44 12.49 7.33
CA ILE A 357 0.10 12.42 8.76
C ILE A 357 1.09 13.21 9.61
N ILE A 358 2.40 13.04 9.40
CA ILE A 358 3.42 13.74 10.22
C ILE A 358 3.49 15.22 9.93
N ARG A 359 3.37 15.62 8.66
CA ARG A 359 3.28 17.04 8.30
C ARG A 359 2.14 17.74 9.04
N THR A 360 0.97 17.11 9.09
CA THR A 360 -0.22 17.67 9.73
C THR A 360 -0.17 17.59 11.26
N CYS A 361 0.25 16.46 11.82
CA CYS A 361 0.15 16.23 13.26
C CYS A 361 1.34 16.82 14.05
N CYS A 362 2.55 16.74 13.49
CA CYS A 362 3.80 16.99 14.23
C CYS A 362 4.54 18.25 13.76
N LEU A 363 4.40 18.66 12.49
CA LEU A 363 5.19 19.75 11.90
C LEU A 363 4.39 21.05 11.64
N ASP A 364 3.15 21.13 12.15
CA ASP A 364 2.25 22.29 12.02
C ASP A 364 2.13 22.86 10.60
N VAL A 365 2.21 21.99 9.58
CA VAL A 365 2.08 22.38 8.18
C VAL A 365 0.66 22.85 7.92
N LYS A 366 0.49 24.12 7.55
CA LYS A 366 -0.83 24.74 7.34
C LYS A 366 -1.63 24.12 6.19
N LYS A 367 -0.96 23.58 5.17
CA LYS A 367 -1.61 22.96 4.01
C LYS A 367 -0.67 21.97 3.31
N LEU A 368 -1.19 20.81 2.92
CA LEU A 368 -0.47 19.86 2.05
C LEU A 368 -0.56 20.31 0.58
N SER A 369 0.30 19.76 -0.28
CA SER A 369 0.41 20.23 -1.66
C SER A 369 -0.65 19.67 -2.62
N ARG A 370 -1.49 18.74 -2.18
CA ARG A 370 -2.55 18.11 -2.98
C ARG A 370 -3.89 18.30 -2.26
N VAL A 371 -4.97 18.43 -3.03
CA VAL A 371 -6.33 18.56 -2.51
C VAL A 371 -7.26 17.72 -3.38
N TYR A 372 -8.07 16.87 -2.76
CA TYR A 372 -9.06 16.05 -3.46
C TYR A 372 -10.18 16.93 -4.03
N THR A 373 -10.58 16.63 -5.26
CA THR A 373 -11.76 17.23 -5.90
C THR A 373 -12.71 16.11 -6.34
N PRO A 374 -13.97 16.08 -5.85
CA PRO A 374 -14.94 15.07 -6.25
C PRO A 374 -15.20 15.05 -7.76
N ASN A 375 -15.42 13.85 -8.32
CA ASN A 375 -15.70 13.65 -9.74
C ASN A 375 -16.85 14.52 -10.29
N ASP A 376 -17.94 14.66 -9.54
CA ASP A 376 -19.08 15.46 -10.01
C ASP A 376 -18.74 16.96 -10.08
N ALA A 377 -17.90 17.45 -9.18
CA ALA A 377 -17.40 18.83 -9.22
C ALA A 377 -16.49 19.07 -10.44
N GLU A 378 -15.67 18.10 -10.82
CA GLU A 378 -14.85 18.17 -12.04
C GLU A 378 -15.69 18.16 -13.31
N LYS A 379 -16.71 17.30 -13.39
CA LYS A 379 -17.65 17.28 -14.53
C LYS A 379 -18.34 18.63 -14.67
N LEU A 380 -18.83 19.21 -13.57
CA LEU A 380 -19.44 20.54 -13.56
C LEU A 380 -18.46 21.63 -14.01
N ARG A 381 -17.22 21.63 -13.52
CA ARG A 381 -16.18 22.59 -13.96
C ARG A 381 -15.88 22.46 -15.46
N LYS A 382 -15.77 21.23 -15.95
CA LYS A 382 -15.54 20.96 -17.38
C LYS A 382 -16.71 21.46 -18.23
N MET A 383 -17.94 21.13 -17.84
CA MET A 383 -19.15 21.62 -18.52
C MET A 383 -19.22 23.15 -18.54
N ILE A 384 -18.90 23.83 -17.44
CA ILE A 384 -18.87 25.29 -17.38
C ILE A 384 -17.77 25.86 -18.29
N SER A 385 -16.58 25.26 -18.27
CA SER A 385 -15.47 25.66 -19.16
C SER A 385 -15.81 25.47 -20.63
N ASP A 386 -16.41 24.34 -20.99
CA ASP A 386 -16.82 24.03 -22.36
C ASP A 386 -17.89 25.04 -22.83
N LEU A 387 -18.86 25.39 -21.98
CA LEU A 387 -19.89 26.42 -22.23
C LEU A 387 -19.32 27.84 -22.34
N GLN A 388 -18.26 28.16 -21.60
CA GLN A 388 -17.57 29.45 -21.70
C GLN A 388 -16.74 29.55 -22.99
N THR A 389 -16.17 28.43 -23.46
CA THR A 389 -15.39 28.38 -24.70
C THR A 389 -16.29 28.52 -25.93
N THR A 390 -17.44 27.83 -25.94
CA THR A 390 -18.44 27.96 -27.03
C THR A 390 -19.00 29.37 -27.16
N ARG A 391 -19.20 30.09 -26.05
CA ARG A 391 -19.64 31.51 -26.08
C ARG A 391 -18.59 32.49 -26.61
N ILE A 392 -17.30 32.14 -26.54
CA ILE A 392 -16.21 32.98 -27.07
C ILE A 392 -16.09 32.78 -28.59
N ASP A 393 -16.30 31.55 -29.07
CA ASP A 393 -16.29 31.24 -30.50
C ASP A 393 -17.48 31.87 -31.24
N GLU A 394 -18.68 31.89 -30.64
CA GLU A 394 -19.87 32.57 -31.20
C GLU A 394 -19.68 34.09 -31.32
N HIS A 395 -18.86 34.72 -30.48
CA HIS A 395 -18.56 36.16 -30.58
C HIS A 395 -17.44 36.52 -31.56
N HIS A 396 -16.74 35.53 -32.10
CA HIS A 396 -15.72 35.73 -33.12
C HIS A 396 -16.22 35.50 -34.55
N GLU A 397 -17.39 34.89 -34.75
CA GLU A 397 -18.03 34.73 -36.07
C GLU A 397 -18.98 35.89 -36.46
N GLU A 398 -19.23 36.87 -35.59
CA GLU A 398 -20.05 38.07 -35.87
C GLU A 398 -19.24 39.35 -36.22
N LYS A 399 -17.98 39.23 -36.64
CA LYS A 399 -17.19 40.33 -37.23
C LYS A 399 -16.60 39.91 -38.57
#